data_AF-K9ZHU7-F1
#
_entry.id   AF-K9ZHU7-F1
#
_cell.length_a   1.000
_cell.length_b   1.000
_cell.length_c   1.000
_cell.angle_alpha   90.00
_cell.angle_beta   90.00
_cell.angle_gamma   90.00
#
_symmetry.space_group_name_H-M   'P 1'
#
loop_
_entity.id
_entity.type
_entity.pdbx_description
1 polymer ?
#
loop_
_entity_poly.entity_id
_entity_poly.type
_entity_poly.pdbx_seq_one_letter_code
_entity_poly.pdbx_strand_id
1 'polypeptide(L)'
;MPYQTFRILNPYIFIVINTHPLVKPFDRRYLSFIDVFTTLFVAINKEFKVSLSQLLVIVFLNYPVTNLEMNHRNYNVDKNEIASLGASLRAIEPKLLKPCQQENTVKIWLQGGEPYFDIFLELKNEQIIWFQFTLRGKSLSWHIDNTKLQTGITNELSVDDVNFYAASKTINNDDVSDIEFINIVKSILQTRADEEIFAKALTLFTFTNNQ
;
A
#
# COMPACT_ATOMS: atom_id res chain seq x y z
N MET A 1 7.50 23.11 26.50
CA MET A 1 8.58 22.16 26.86
C MET A 1 8.15 20.77 26.40
N PRO A 2 8.91 20.05 25.58
CA PRO A 2 8.56 18.68 25.22
C PRO A 2 8.77 17.77 26.44
N TYR A 3 7.76 16.99 26.79
CA TYR A 3 7.86 15.99 27.85
C TYR A 3 8.81 14.87 27.39
N GLN A 4 9.91 14.67 28.13
CA GLN A 4 10.77 13.51 27.98
C GLN A 4 10.33 12.46 29.01
N THR A 5 9.98 11.27 28.54
CA THR A 5 9.69 10.14 29.44
C THR A 5 10.85 9.16 29.35
N PHE A 6 11.50 8.91 30.49
CA PHE A 6 12.60 7.97 30.61
C PHE A 6 12.05 6.64 31.15
N ARG A 7 12.35 5.53 30.48
CA ARG A 7 12.16 4.19 31.05
C ARG A 7 13.47 3.44 31.00
N ILE A 8 13.92 2.99 32.17
CA ILE A 8 15.11 2.16 32.32
C ILE A 8 14.66 0.70 32.30
N LEU A 9 15.14 -0.07 31.34
CA LEU A 9 14.95 -1.52 31.27
C LEU A 9 16.33 -2.15 31.22
N ASN A 10 16.85 -2.56 32.38
CA ASN A 10 18.19 -3.11 32.53
C ASN A 10 18.46 -4.23 31.48
N PRO A 11 19.54 -4.15 30.66
CA PRO A 11 20.71 -3.27 30.75
C PRO A 11 20.68 -2.01 29.87
N TYR A 12 19.54 -1.64 29.28
CA TYR A 12 19.42 -0.55 28.32
C TYR A 12 18.60 0.63 28.87
N ILE A 13 19.07 1.83 28.54
CA ILE A 13 18.33 3.07 28.82
C ILE A 13 17.60 3.48 27.55
N PHE A 14 16.27 3.50 27.62
CA PHE A 14 15.41 3.94 26.53
C PHE A 14 15.00 5.39 26.76
N ILE A 15 15.26 6.21 25.75
CA ILE A 15 14.93 7.64 25.77
C ILE A 15 14.00 7.90 24.62
N VAL A 16 12.74 8.20 24.97
CA VAL A 16 11.71 8.58 24.01
C VAL A 16 11.62 10.10 24.00
N ILE A 17 12.01 10.70 22.88
CA ILE A 17 11.94 12.15 22.68
C ILE A 17 10.77 12.42 21.75
N ASN A 18 9.69 12.97 22.30
CA ASN A 18 8.60 13.50 21.48
C ASN A 18 8.96 14.93 21.07
N THR A 19 9.31 15.11 19.80
CA THR A 19 9.44 16.45 19.22
C THR A 19 8.10 16.86 18.62
N HIS A 20 7.56 17.99 19.07
CA HIS A 20 6.37 18.59 18.46
C HIS A 20 6.84 19.43 17.27
N PRO A 21 6.34 19.21 16.04
CA PRO A 21 6.75 20.02 14.91
C PRO A 21 5.92 21.30 14.92
N LEU A 22 6.37 22.29 15.67
CA LEU A 22 6.16 23.67 15.25
C LEU A 22 7.40 24.02 14.44
N VAL A 23 7.27 24.03 13.11
CA VAL A 23 7.91 24.95 12.14
C VAL A 23 8.08 24.28 10.77
N LYS A 24 7.72 25.05 9.72
CA LYS A 24 7.80 24.72 8.29
C LYS A 24 9.23 24.36 7.83
N PRO A 25 9.39 23.50 6.81
CA PRO A 25 10.70 23.19 6.29
C PRO A 25 11.16 24.36 5.41
N PHE A 26 12.07 25.21 5.90
CA PHE A 26 13.00 26.08 5.15
C PHE A 26 13.49 27.23 6.06
N ASP A 27 14.33 26.94 7.07
CA ASP A 27 15.22 27.95 7.66
C ASP A 27 16.56 27.29 8.01
N ARG A 28 17.68 27.88 7.57
CA ARG A 28 19.06 27.33 7.62
C ARG A 28 19.70 27.39 9.02
N ARG A 29 18.90 27.44 10.08
CA ARG A 29 19.38 27.70 11.46
C ARG A 29 19.17 26.54 12.43
N TYR A 30 18.99 25.32 11.95
CA TYR A 30 18.80 24.17 12.82
C TYR A 30 20.07 23.34 13.00
N LEU A 31 20.41 23.13 14.28
CA LEU A 31 21.39 22.17 14.76
C LEU A 31 21.14 20.83 14.07
N SER A 32 22.20 20.27 13.49
CA SER A 32 22.12 18.98 12.81
C SER A 32 21.64 17.90 13.79
N PHE A 33 21.06 16.81 13.28
CA PHE A 33 20.70 15.64 14.10
C PHE A 33 21.87 15.19 15.01
N ILE A 34 23.10 15.35 14.52
CA ILE A 34 24.35 15.07 15.23
C ILE A 34 24.54 15.99 16.45
N ASP A 35 24.22 17.28 16.33
CA ASP A 35 24.38 18.26 17.42
C ASP A 35 23.37 18.01 18.55
N VAL A 36 22.13 17.68 18.20
CA VAL A 36 21.08 17.31 19.17
C VAL A 36 21.45 16.02 19.88
N PHE A 37 21.92 15.02 19.13
CA PHE A 37 22.34 13.73 19.69
C PHE A 37 23.54 13.90 20.63
N THR A 38 24.52 14.72 20.26
CA THR A 38 25.74 14.94 21.06
C THR A 38 25.41 15.68 22.36
N THR A 39 24.57 16.71 22.29
CA THR A 39 24.14 17.47 23.48
C THR A 39 23.37 16.57 24.45
N LEU A 40 22.46 15.75 23.92
CA LEU A 40 21.68 14.82 24.73
C LEU A 40 22.57 13.74 25.35
N PHE A 41 23.49 13.16 24.58
CA PHE A 41 24.45 12.16 25.07
C PHE A 41 25.28 12.70 26.25
N VAL A 42 25.78 13.93 26.13
CA VAL A 42 26.54 14.60 27.21
C VAL A 42 25.69 14.78 28.46
N ALA A 43 24.41 15.19 28.30
CA ALA A 43 23.50 15.36 29.43
C ALA A 43 23.22 14.03 30.17
N ILE A 44 22.91 12.96 29.43
CA ILE A 44 22.61 11.65 29.99
C ILE A 44 23.83 11.03 30.68
N ASN A 45 25.01 11.13 30.07
CA ASN A 45 26.23 10.55 30.63
C ASN A 45 26.59 11.23 31.96
N LYS A 46 26.36 12.54 32.07
CA LYS A 46 26.58 13.31 33.30
C LYS A 46 25.71 12.84 34.47
N GLU A 47 24.45 12.48 34.23
CA GLU A 47 23.53 12.03 35.29
C GLU A 47 23.60 10.53 35.58
N PHE A 48 23.77 9.69 34.55
CA PHE A 48 23.53 8.24 34.67
C PHE A 48 24.80 7.38 34.50
N LYS A 49 25.98 7.99 34.25
CA LYS A 49 27.27 7.29 34.04
C LYS A 49 27.17 6.11 33.05
N VAL A 50 26.43 6.31 31.97
CA VAL A 50 26.11 5.27 30.98
C VAL A 50 27.22 5.19 29.95
N SER A 51 27.67 3.97 29.63
CA SER A 51 28.59 3.77 28.51
C SER A 51 27.85 3.85 27.17
N LEU A 52 28.53 4.31 26.11
CA LEU A 52 27.94 4.47 24.77
C LEU A 52 27.30 3.18 24.23
N SER A 53 27.84 2.02 24.61
CA SER A 53 27.32 0.70 24.21
C SER A 53 26.02 0.29 24.91
N GLN A 54 25.60 1.01 25.96
CA GLN A 54 24.37 0.76 26.71
C GLN A 54 23.23 1.72 26.31
N LEU A 55 23.49 2.65 25.40
CA LEU A 55 22.55 3.68 25.01
C LEU A 55 21.88 3.33 23.67
N LEU A 56 20.60 2.97 23.73
CA LEU A 56 19.75 2.83 22.55
C LEU A 56 18.78 4.02 22.51
N VAL A 57 19.06 4.98 21.63
CA VAL A 57 18.21 6.18 21.45
C VAL A 57 17.21 5.91 20.34
N ILE A 58 15.92 5.89 20.67
CA ILE A 58 14.83 5.77 19.70
C ILE A 58 14.17 7.15 19.58
N VAL A 59 14.46 7.85 18.48
CA VAL A 59 13.84 9.16 18.20
C VAL A 59 12.56 8.92 17.41
N PHE A 60 11.41 9.22 18.02
CA PHE A 60 10.13 9.26 17.32
C PHE A 60 9.89 10.67 16.78
N LEU A 61 9.99 10.82 15.47
CA LEU A 61 9.55 12.04 14.79
C LEU A 61 8.06 11.89 14.49
N ASN A 62 7.21 12.52 15.30
CA ASN A 62 5.79 12.61 14.98
C ASN A 62 5.62 13.68 13.90
N TYR A 63 5.71 13.28 12.63
CA TYR A 63 5.27 14.14 11.54
C TYR A 63 3.74 14.17 11.54
N PRO A 64 3.10 15.36 11.56
CA PRO A 64 1.70 15.44 11.20
C PRO A 64 1.58 14.91 9.77
N VAL A 65 0.69 13.95 9.56
CA VAL A 65 0.26 13.51 8.24
C VAL A 65 -0.42 14.71 7.58
N THR A 66 0.37 15.60 6.99
CA THR A 66 -0.15 16.60 6.07
C THR A 66 -0.46 15.86 4.79
N ASN A 67 -1.73 15.80 4.41
CA ASN A 67 -2.22 15.34 3.12
C ASN A 67 -1.26 15.78 2.02
N LEU A 68 -0.39 14.86 1.59
CA LEU A 68 0.33 15.01 0.35
C LEU A 68 -0.75 14.84 -0.72
N GLU A 69 -1.02 15.92 -1.45
CA GLU A 69 -1.74 15.87 -2.72
C GLU A 69 -1.07 14.79 -3.57
N MET A 70 -1.64 13.59 -3.54
CA MET A 70 -1.27 12.53 -4.46
C MET A 70 -1.60 13.07 -5.84
N ASN A 71 -0.56 13.39 -6.61
CA ASN A 71 -0.66 13.85 -7.99
C ASN A 71 -1.69 12.99 -8.74
N HIS A 72 -2.90 13.53 -8.92
CA HIS A 72 -3.89 13.03 -9.86
C HIS A 72 -3.30 13.22 -11.27
N ARG A 73 -2.37 12.35 -11.67
CA ARG A 73 -1.99 12.24 -13.06
C ARG A 73 -3.23 11.73 -13.78
N ASN A 74 -3.83 12.56 -14.63
CA ASN A 74 -4.81 12.13 -15.61
C ASN A 74 -4.19 10.96 -16.39
N TYR A 75 -4.69 9.75 -16.13
CA TYR A 75 -4.14 8.51 -16.65
C TYR A 75 -4.73 8.29 -18.04
N ASN A 76 -4.20 9.00 -19.03
CA ASN A 76 -4.61 8.77 -20.41
C ASN A 76 -3.89 7.51 -20.94
N VAL A 77 -4.41 6.34 -20.60
CA VAL A 77 -3.93 5.05 -21.09
C VAL A 77 -4.50 4.85 -22.50
N ASP A 78 -3.64 4.83 -23.51
CA ASP A 78 -4.09 4.69 -24.89
C ASP A 78 -4.47 3.24 -25.25
N LYS A 79 -5.11 3.06 -26.42
CA LYS A 79 -5.59 1.73 -26.85
C LYS A 79 -4.47 0.70 -27.04
N ASN A 80 -3.29 1.11 -27.48
CA ASN A 80 -2.15 0.21 -27.65
C ASN A 80 -1.61 -0.22 -26.30
N GLU A 81 -1.56 0.71 -25.34
CA GLU A 81 -1.19 0.42 -23.96
C GLU A 81 -2.18 -0.54 -23.29
N ILE A 82 -3.49 -0.32 -23.45
CA ILE A 82 -4.54 -1.25 -22.99
C ILE A 82 -4.32 -2.67 -23.55
N ALA A 83 -4.08 -2.78 -24.87
CA ALA A 83 -3.82 -4.06 -25.52
C ALA A 83 -2.55 -4.73 -24.98
N SER A 84 -1.48 -3.95 -24.80
CA SER A 84 -0.21 -4.45 -24.24
C SER A 84 -0.37 -4.94 -22.80
N LEU A 85 -1.08 -4.19 -21.96
CA LEU A 85 -1.38 -4.58 -20.57
C LEU A 85 -2.15 -5.90 -20.54
N GLY A 86 -3.25 -6.00 -21.29
CA GLY A 86 -4.03 -7.23 -21.36
C GLY A 86 -3.22 -8.43 -21.85
N ALA A 87 -2.44 -8.26 -22.93
CA ALA A 87 -1.59 -9.29 -23.49
C ALA A 87 -0.44 -9.72 -22.56
N SER A 88 -0.06 -8.88 -21.58
CA SER A 88 1.02 -9.18 -20.64
C SER A 88 0.61 -10.10 -19.49
N LEU A 89 -0.69 -10.22 -19.20
CA LEU A 89 -1.20 -11.00 -18.07
C LEU A 89 -0.90 -12.50 -18.22
N ARG A 90 -0.28 -13.10 -17.22
CA ARG A 90 0.04 -14.54 -17.17
C ARG A 90 -0.42 -15.14 -15.84
N ALA A 91 -1.02 -16.32 -15.91
CA ALA A 91 -1.38 -17.04 -14.69
C ALA A 91 -0.12 -17.46 -13.94
N ILE A 92 -0.09 -17.18 -12.64
CA ILE A 92 0.89 -17.75 -11.73
C ILE A 92 0.50 -19.20 -11.46
N GLU A 93 1.48 -20.10 -11.44
CA GLU A 93 1.25 -21.52 -11.16
C GLU A 93 0.47 -21.70 -9.84
N PRO A 94 -0.66 -22.43 -9.84
CA PRO A 94 -1.49 -22.60 -8.64
C PRO A 94 -0.74 -23.18 -7.44
N LYS A 95 0.34 -23.94 -7.67
CA LYS A 95 1.20 -24.49 -6.61
C LYS A 95 1.93 -23.43 -5.78
N LEU A 96 2.10 -22.23 -6.33
CA LEU A 96 2.70 -21.08 -5.66
C LEU A 96 1.66 -20.31 -4.83
N LEU A 97 0.38 -20.57 -5.04
CA LEU A 97 -0.70 -19.97 -4.27
C LEU A 97 -0.92 -20.75 -2.99
N LYS A 98 -1.17 -20.05 -1.89
CA LYS A 98 -1.57 -20.70 -0.64
C LYS A 98 -2.84 -21.53 -0.90
N PRO A 99 -2.86 -22.82 -0.53
CA PRO A 99 -4.03 -23.68 -0.72
C PRO A 99 -5.25 -23.05 -0.06
N CYS A 100 -6.39 -23.07 -0.74
CA CYS A 100 -7.63 -22.67 -0.09
C CYS A 100 -8.07 -23.80 0.86
N GLN A 101 -8.41 -23.45 2.10
CA GLN A 101 -8.88 -24.42 3.11
C GLN A 101 -10.37 -24.78 2.90
N GLN A 102 -11.08 -24.05 2.04
CA GLN A 102 -12.49 -24.27 1.76
C GLN A 102 -12.67 -25.19 0.56
N GLU A 103 -13.53 -26.21 0.71
CA GLU A 103 -13.92 -27.09 -0.39
C GLU A 103 -14.50 -26.30 -1.56
N ASN A 104 -14.14 -26.71 -2.79
CA ASN A 104 -14.59 -26.12 -4.06
C ASN A 104 -14.24 -24.63 -4.27
N THR A 105 -13.27 -24.10 -3.52
CA THR A 105 -12.74 -22.75 -3.73
C THR A 105 -11.41 -22.77 -4.47
N VAL A 106 -11.33 -22.01 -5.57
CA VAL A 106 -10.13 -21.87 -6.40
C VAL A 106 -9.66 -20.43 -6.37
N LYS A 107 -8.36 -20.23 -6.17
CA LYS A 107 -7.70 -18.92 -6.30
C LYS A 107 -6.96 -18.84 -7.61
N ILE A 108 -7.18 -17.76 -8.35
CA ILE A 108 -6.50 -17.45 -9.60
C ILE A 108 -5.74 -16.16 -9.39
N TRP A 109 -4.45 -16.16 -9.70
CA TRP A 109 -3.62 -14.97 -9.74
C TRP A 109 -3.03 -14.82 -11.13
N LEU A 110 -3.32 -13.70 -11.78
CA LEU A 110 -2.71 -13.28 -13.03
C LEU A 110 -1.74 -12.13 -12.73
N GLN A 111 -0.49 -12.25 -13.16
CA GLN A 111 0.52 -11.20 -13.05
C GLN A 111 0.75 -10.54 -14.40
N GLY A 112 0.75 -9.21 -14.42
CA GLY A 112 1.07 -8.41 -15.60
C GLY A 112 2.58 -8.29 -15.84
N GLY A 113 2.95 -7.73 -16.99
CA GLY A 113 4.35 -7.53 -17.38
C GLY A 113 5.05 -6.36 -16.71
N GLU A 114 4.32 -5.51 -15.97
CA GLU A 114 4.87 -4.37 -15.24
C GLU A 114 4.69 -4.53 -13.72
N PRO A 115 5.54 -3.87 -12.90
CA PRO A 115 5.40 -3.89 -11.44
C PRO A 115 4.02 -3.39 -11.00
N TYR A 116 3.50 -4.01 -9.93
CA TYR A 116 2.23 -3.60 -9.32
C TYR A 116 1.02 -3.68 -10.27
N PHE A 117 1.10 -4.59 -11.26
CA PHE A 117 0.00 -4.98 -12.11
C PHE A 117 -0.36 -6.45 -11.89
N ASP A 118 -1.51 -6.69 -11.27
CA ASP A 118 -2.02 -8.03 -10.98
C ASP A 118 -3.54 -8.10 -11.00
N ILE A 119 -4.06 -9.33 -11.14
CA ILE A 119 -5.46 -9.66 -10.97
C ILE A 119 -5.56 -10.87 -10.05
N PHE A 120 -6.37 -10.76 -9.02
CA PHE A 120 -6.74 -11.84 -8.13
C PHE A 120 -8.22 -12.16 -8.27
N LEU A 121 -8.55 -13.43 -8.43
CA LEU A 121 -9.91 -13.93 -8.39
C LEU A 121 -10.01 -15.09 -7.40
N GLU A 122 -11.10 -15.10 -6.65
CA GLU A 122 -11.52 -16.26 -5.85
C GLU A 122 -12.85 -16.77 -6.39
N LEU A 123 -12.89 -18.04 -6.75
CA LEU A 123 -14.05 -18.70 -7.30
C LEU A 123 -14.54 -19.77 -6.34
N LYS A 124 -15.84 -19.83 -6.10
CA LYS A 124 -16.50 -20.91 -5.38
C LYS A 124 -17.54 -21.54 -6.30
N ASN A 125 -17.45 -22.85 -6.54
CA ASN A 125 -18.28 -23.55 -7.51
C ASN A 125 -18.32 -22.81 -8.88
N GLU A 126 -17.15 -22.42 -9.37
CA GLU A 126 -16.95 -21.69 -10.64
C GLU A 126 -17.54 -20.26 -10.71
N GLN A 127 -18.11 -19.74 -9.62
CA GLN A 127 -18.62 -18.37 -9.52
C GLN A 127 -17.58 -17.48 -8.82
N ILE A 128 -17.34 -16.28 -9.36
CA ILE A 128 -16.47 -15.30 -8.73
C ILE A 128 -17.15 -14.81 -7.44
N ILE A 129 -16.47 -14.99 -6.30
CA ILE A 129 -16.89 -14.47 -4.99
C ILE A 129 -16.06 -13.26 -4.55
N TRP A 130 -14.83 -13.15 -5.08
CA TRP A 130 -13.94 -12.01 -4.87
C TRP A 130 -13.11 -11.72 -6.12
N PHE A 131 -12.94 -10.44 -6.41
CA PHE A 131 -12.15 -9.93 -7.52
C PHE A 131 -11.34 -8.73 -7.05
N GLN A 132 -10.06 -8.69 -7.41
CA GLN A 132 -9.20 -7.52 -7.23
C GLN A 132 -8.32 -7.35 -8.46
N PHE A 133 -8.19 -6.13 -8.92
CA PHE A 133 -7.28 -5.70 -9.98
C PHE A 133 -6.42 -4.58 -9.43
N THR A 134 -5.11 -4.64 -9.67
CA THR A 134 -4.19 -3.57 -9.30
C THR A 134 -3.44 -3.09 -10.52
N LEU A 135 -3.26 -1.78 -10.65
CA LEU A 135 -2.41 -1.18 -11.68
C LEU A 135 -1.85 0.14 -11.16
N ARG A 136 -0.52 0.23 -11.10
CA ARG A 136 0.22 1.48 -10.83
C ARG A 136 -0.29 2.23 -9.60
N GLY A 137 -0.43 1.51 -8.51
CA GLY A 137 -0.85 2.09 -7.24
C GLY A 137 -2.35 2.28 -7.07
N LYS A 138 -3.17 1.97 -8.08
CA LYS A 138 -4.64 1.95 -7.98
C LYS A 138 -5.16 0.54 -7.92
N SER A 139 -6.25 0.32 -7.19
CA SER A 139 -6.93 -0.96 -7.10
C SER A 139 -8.41 -0.83 -7.44
N LEU A 140 -8.97 -1.88 -8.03
CA LEU A 140 -10.40 -2.09 -8.21
C LEU A 140 -10.75 -3.41 -7.55
N SER A 141 -11.74 -3.40 -6.65
CA SER A 141 -12.17 -4.59 -5.91
C SER A 141 -13.67 -4.80 -6.01
N TRP A 142 -14.09 -6.05 -5.86
CA TRP A 142 -15.48 -6.47 -5.83
C TRP A 142 -15.63 -7.72 -4.96
N HIS A 143 -16.70 -7.79 -4.16
CA HIS A 143 -17.05 -8.96 -3.37
C HIS A 143 -18.52 -9.33 -3.56
N ILE A 144 -18.86 -10.60 -3.40
CA ILE A 144 -20.26 -11.04 -3.52
C ILE A 144 -21.19 -10.39 -2.48
N ASP A 145 -20.70 -10.13 -1.27
CA ASP A 145 -21.49 -9.46 -0.22
C ASP A 145 -21.65 -7.96 -0.45
N ASN A 146 -20.78 -7.36 -1.27
CA ASN A 146 -20.85 -5.95 -1.66
C ASN A 146 -20.68 -5.85 -3.17
N THR A 147 -21.79 -6.00 -3.88
CA THR A 147 -21.84 -6.12 -5.34
C THR A 147 -21.44 -4.84 -6.09
N LYS A 148 -20.99 -3.81 -5.37
CA LYS A 148 -20.44 -2.57 -5.92
C LYS A 148 -18.95 -2.71 -6.18
N LEU A 149 -18.54 -2.23 -7.34
CA LEU A 149 -17.15 -2.03 -7.69
C LEU A 149 -16.57 -0.89 -6.83
N GLN A 150 -15.51 -1.18 -6.10
CA GLN A 150 -14.87 -0.25 -5.18
C GLN A 150 -13.44 0.01 -5.63
N THR A 151 -13.12 1.27 -5.95
CA THR A 151 -11.74 1.68 -6.23
C THR A 151 -11.01 2.03 -4.94
N GLY A 152 -9.68 2.07 -5.02
CA GLY A 152 -8.82 2.48 -3.93
C GLY A 152 -7.39 2.74 -4.39
N ILE A 153 -6.58 3.23 -3.46
CA ILE A 153 -5.16 3.46 -3.65
C ILE A 153 -4.38 2.47 -2.79
N THR A 154 -3.34 1.91 -3.38
CA THR A 154 -2.41 0.99 -2.70
C THR A 154 -1.20 1.75 -2.17
N ASN A 155 -0.61 1.27 -1.08
CA ASN A 155 0.66 1.80 -0.57
C ASN A 155 1.89 1.40 -1.42
N GLU A 156 1.71 0.66 -2.50
CA GLU A 156 2.81 0.10 -3.30
C GLU A 156 3.72 1.16 -3.94
N LEU A 157 3.23 2.39 -4.10
CA LEU A 157 3.99 3.52 -4.63
C LEU A 157 4.37 4.58 -3.58
N SER A 158 4.11 4.34 -2.28
CA SER A 158 4.46 5.30 -1.24
C SER A 158 5.97 5.29 -0.97
N VAL A 159 6.65 6.38 -1.29
CA VAL A 159 8.11 6.55 -1.12
C VAL A 159 8.49 6.83 0.34
N ASP A 160 7.54 7.22 1.18
CA ASP A 160 7.80 7.63 2.57
C ASP A 160 8.04 6.46 3.54
N ASP A 161 7.85 5.22 3.09
CA ASP A 161 7.94 4.01 3.94
C ASP A 161 9.21 3.18 3.66
N VAL A 162 10.36 3.86 3.51
CA VAL A 162 11.69 3.23 3.31
C VAL A 162 12.13 2.36 4.51
N ASN A 163 11.36 2.35 5.59
CA ASN A 163 11.65 1.60 6.81
C ASN A 163 11.00 0.22 6.87
N PHE A 164 10.13 -0.14 5.93
CA PHE A 164 9.56 -1.48 5.88
C PHE A 164 9.43 -1.95 4.44
N TYR A 165 10.14 -3.04 4.10
CA TYR A 165 9.63 -3.99 3.12
C TYR A 165 8.31 -4.54 3.67
N ALA A 166 7.22 -3.79 3.52
CA ALA A 166 5.91 -4.25 3.89
C ALA A 166 5.51 -5.31 2.87
N ALA A 167 5.75 -6.58 3.19
CA ALA A 167 5.23 -7.74 2.48
C ALA A 167 3.69 -7.83 2.47
N SER A 168 3.00 -6.74 2.82
CA SER A 168 1.54 -6.58 2.86
C SER A 168 1.15 -5.36 2.04
N LYS A 169 0.58 -5.61 0.86
CA LYS A 169 -0.18 -4.63 0.09
C LYS A 169 -1.37 -4.15 0.94
N THR A 170 -1.44 -2.86 1.24
CA THR A 170 -2.62 -2.26 1.87
C THR A 170 -3.38 -1.48 0.82
N ILE A 171 -4.71 -1.59 0.87
CA ILE A 171 -5.63 -0.88 -0.02
C ILE A 171 -6.47 0.06 0.84
N ASN A 172 -6.40 1.34 0.53
CA ASN A 172 -7.29 2.36 1.07
C ASN A 172 -8.39 2.59 0.05
N ASN A 173 -9.61 2.17 0.38
CA ASN A 173 -10.77 2.35 -0.50
C ASN A 173 -11.10 3.84 -0.65
N ASP A 174 -11.47 4.23 -1.87
CA ASP A 174 -11.93 5.59 -2.15
C ASP A 174 -13.36 5.80 -1.61
N ASP A 175 -13.64 7.01 -1.12
CA ASP A 175 -15.02 7.37 -0.72
C ASP A 175 -15.98 7.41 -1.93
N VAL A 176 -15.44 7.75 -3.11
CA VAL A 176 -16.15 7.82 -4.39
C VAL A 176 -15.35 7.06 -5.44
N SER A 177 -15.99 6.14 -6.14
CA SER A 177 -15.30 5.28 -7.09
C SER A 177 -14.78 6.05 -8.32
N ASP A 178 -13.53 5.77 -8.71
CA ASP A 178 -12.87 6.32 -9.90
C ASP A 178 -13.41 5.64 -11.17
N ILE A 179 -14.39 6.27 -11.81
CA ILE A 179 -15.05 5.77 -13.03
C ILE A 179 -14.07 5.65 -14.21
N GLU A 180 -13.10 6.56 -14.33
CA GLU A 180 -12.09 6.50 -15.39
C GLU A 180 -11.24 5.23 -15.23
N PHE A 181 -10.79 4.98 -14.00
CA PHE A 181 -10.03 3.76 -13.69
C PHE A 181 -10.86 2.49 -13.91
N ILE A 182 -12.13 2.47 -13.50
CA ILE A 182 -13.05 1.34 -13.78
C ILE A 182 -13.13 1.06 -15.28
N ASN A 183 -13.23 2.09 -16.12
CA ASN A 183 -13.28 1.94 -17.57
C ASN A 183 -11.96 1.44 -18.17
N ILE A 184 -10.82 1.87 -17.61
CA ILE A 184 -9.50 1.33 -17.99
C ILE A 184 -9.43 -0.16 -17.68
N VAL A 185 -9.80 -0.57 -16.45
CA VAL A 185 -9.80 -2.00 -16.06
C VAL A 185 -10.71 -2.81 -16.98
N LYS A 186 -11.93 -2.33 -17.21
CA LYS A 186 -12.87 -2.99 -18.13
C LYS A 186 -12.27 -3.16 -19.53
N SER A 187 -11.62 -2.11 -20.05
CA SER A 187 -11.01 -2.14 -21.38
C SER A 187 -9.84 -3.13 -21.44
N ILE A 188 -9.02 -3.24 -20.41
CA ILE A 188 -7.94 -4.23 -20.31
C ILE A 188 -8.51 -5.66 -20.32
N LEU A 189 -9.53 -5.95 -19.49
CA LEU A 189 -10.17 -7.26 -19.44
C LEU A 189 -10.81 -7.64 -20.78
N GLN A 190 -11.39 -6.67 -21.50
CA GLN A 190 -12.02 -6.89 -22.82
C GLN A 190 -11.04 -7.37 -23.89
N THR A 191 -9.75 -7.07 -23.77
CA THR A 191 -8.73 -7.54 -24.74
C THR A 191 -8.61 -9.07 -24.77
N ARG A 192 -9.11 -9.76 -23.74
CA ARG A 192 -9.07 -11.22 -23.59
C ARG A 192 -10.44 -11.80 -23.28
N ALA A 193 -11.50 -11.17 -23.77
CA ALA A 193 -12.89 -11.56 -23.48
C ALA A 193 -13.26 -12.98 -23.95
N ASP A 194 -12.51 -13.56 -24.89
CA ASP A 194 -12.72 -14.94 -25.36
C ASP A 194 -12.29 -16.00 -24.35
N GLU A 195 -11.52 -15.61 -23.32
CA GLU A 195 -11.13 -16.50 -22.24
C GLU A 195 -12.16 -16.49 -21.11
N GLU A 196 -12.58 -17.68 -20.67
CA GLU A 196 -13.71 -17.85 -19.75
C GLU A 196 -13.60 -16.99 -18.48
N ILE A 197 -12.43 -16.95 -17.85
CA ILE A 197 -12.25 -16.20 -16.60
C ILE A 197 -12.42 -14.69 -16.79
N PHE A 198 -11.95 -14.15 -17.91
CA PHE A 198 -12.09 -12.73 -18.25
C PHE A 198 -13.54 -12.41 -18.64
N ALA A 199 -14.19 -13.29 -19.40
CA ALA A 199 -15.62 -13.17 -19.68
C ALA A 199 -16.45 -13.10 -18.38
N LYS A 200 -16.17 -13.98 -17.40
CA LYS A 200 -16.82 -13.94 -16.08
C LYS A 200 -16.53 -12.63 -15.34
N ALA A 201 -15.28 -12.19 -15.28
CA ALA A 201 -14.92 -10.93 -14.61
C ALA A 201 -15.61 -9.71 -15.25
N LEU A 202 -15.79 -9.70 -16.57
CA LEU A 202 -16.48 -8.62 -17.28
C LEU A 202 -17.97 -8.50 -16.90
N THR A 203 -18.60 -9.60 -16.48
CA THR A 203 -20.01 -9.55 -16.02
C THR A 203 -20.18 -8.68 -14.77
N LEU A 204 -19.15 -8.58 -13.92
CA LEU A 204 -19.19 -7.75 -12.69
C LEU A 204 -19.48 -6.28 -13.03
N PHE A 205 -18.97 -5.79 -14.17
CA PHE A 205 -19.19 -4.41 -14.65
C PHE A 205 -20.59 -4.17 -15.20
N THR A 206 -21.36 -5.21 -15.47
CA THR A 206 -22.75 -5.09 -15.96
C THR A 206 -23.76 -5.11 -14.81
N PHE A 207 -23.50 -5.90 -13.77
CA PHE A 207 -24.38 -5.98 -12.59
C PHE A 207 -24.37 -4.68 -11.76
N THR A 208 -23.25 -3.96 -11.73
CA THR A 208 -23.12 -2.74 -10.91
C THR A 208 -23.80 -1.50 -11.51
N ASN A 209 -24.08 -1.47 -12.82
CA ASN A 209 -24.68 -0.30 -13.50
C ASN A 209 -26.23 -0.24 -13.40
N ASN A 210 -26.86 -1.23 -12.78
CA ASN A 210 -28.33 -1.35 -12.67
C ASN A 210 -28.87 -1.01 -11.26
N GLN A 211 -28.11 -0.28 -10.43
CA GLN A 211 -28.50 0.22 -9.11
C GLN A 211 -28.21 1.71 -8.98
#